data_AF-F6K8S6-F1
#
_entry.id   AF-F6K8S6-F1
#
_cell.length_a   1.000
_cell.length_b   1.000
_cell.length_c   1.000
_cell.angle_alpha   90.00
_cell.angle_beta   90.00
_cell.angle_gamma   90.00
#
_symmetry.space_group_name_H-M   'P 1'
#
loop_
_entity.id
_entity.type
_entity.pdbx_description
1 polymer ?
#
loop_
_entity_poly.entity_id
_entity_poly.type
_entity_poly.pdbx_seq_one_letter_code
_entity_poly.pdbx_strand_id
1 'polypeptide(L)'
;MKYLFAILFAGIAFGIVSGSHPEAYCINKHKDTDFECIVHCKFKHYNFVDEKYNIRDSHIRNLSNFLIRYNVIAVNKRTDVEKHLKSCVEQSLKKAKKPSCDTIFTYYMCITDEKLVHFDNYDRAIKLYDQTIYVVSRRN
;
A
#
# COMPACT_ATOMS: atom_id res chain seq x y z
N MET A 1 46.95 -37.31 14.51
CA MET A 1 46.18 -37.06 15.75
C MET A 1 46.12 -35.57 15.97
N LYS A 2 44.90 -35.04 16.25
CA LYS A 2 44.58 -33.77 16.96
C LYS A 2 45.08 -32.54 16.19
N TYR A 3 44.27 -31.65 15.61
CA TYR A 3 43.23 -30.76 16.17
C TYR A 3 42.31 -30.40 14.97
N LEU A 4 41.00 -30.67 14.85
CA LEU A 4 39.85 -30.44 15.73
C LEU A 4 39.79 -29.02 16.34
N PHE A 5 38.82 -28.26 15.83
CA PHE A 5 38.23 -27.01 16.34
C PHE A 5 39.00 -25.69 16.18
N ALA A 6 38.63 -24.94 15.14
CA ALA A 6 38.43 -23.49 15.25
C ALA A 6 37.42 -23.02 14.19
N ILE A 7 36.18 -23.49 14.32
CA ILE A 7 35.03 -22.78 13.75
C ILE A 7 34.92 -21.48 14.56
N LEU A 8 35.52 -20.41 14.07
CA LEU A 8 35.24 -19.07 14.57
C LEU A 8 33.90 -18.66 13.97
N PHE A 9 32.85 -18.92 14.73
CA PHE A 9 31.54 -18.33 14.60
C PHE A 9 31.68 -16.80 14.58
N ALA A 10 31.79 -16.22 13.38
CA ALA A 10 31.38 -14.85 13.17
C ALA A 10 29.86 -14.84 13.41
N GLY A 11 29.47 -14.41 14.61
CA GLY A 11 28.08 -14.34 15.05
C GLY A 11 27.29 -13.43 14.13
N ILE A 12 26.65 -14.04 13.12
CA ILE A 12 25.58 -13.36 12.41
C ILE A 12 24.37 -13.52 13.30
N ALA A 13 24.05 -12.45 14.03
CA ALA A 13 22.74 -12.24 14.60
C ALA A 13 21.73 -12.13 13.44
N PHE A 14 21.42 -13.25 12.80
CA PHE A 14 20.29 -13.40 11.91
C PHE A 14 19.04 -13.43 12.79
N GLY A 15 18.61 -12.25 13.25
CA GLY A 15 17.21 -12.06 13.59
C GLY A 15 16.40 -12.53 12.39
N ILE A 16 15.43 -13.43 12.59
CA ILE A 16 14.64 -14.01 11.51
C ILE A 16 13.92 -12.88 10.78
N VAL A 17 14.40 -12.54 9.59
CA VAL A 17 13.71 -11.63 8.68
C VAL A 17 12.54 -12.42 8.08
N SER A 18 11.38 -12.33 8.73
CA SER A 18 10.13 -12.81 8.14
C SER A 18 9.58 -11.73 7.20
N GLY A 19 9.54 -12.03 5.90
CA GLY A 19 8.83 -11.24 4.92
C GLY A 19 7.35 -11.60 4.91
N SER A 20 6.46 -10.62 5.01
CA SER A 20 5.01 -10.81 4.81
C SER A 20 4.48 -9.83 3.77
N HIS A 21 3.45 -10.20 3.02
CA HIS A 21 2.80 -9.27 2.10
C HIS A 21 2.17 -8.09 2.86
N PRO A 22 2.09 -6.89 2.24
CA PRO A 22 1.57 -5.69 2.90
C PRO A 22 0.22 -5.88 3.59
N GLU A 23 -0.74 -6.55 2.97
CA GLU A 23 -2.05 -6.82 3.57
C GLU A 23 -1.94 -7.59 4.89
N ALA A 24 -1.26 -8.74 4.88
CA ALA A 24 -1.06 -9.55 6.07
C ALA A 24 -0.26 -8.80 7.15
N TYR A 25 0.78 -8.06 6.75
CA TYR A 25 1.57 -7.23 7.66
C TYR A 25 0.70 -6.17 8.34
N CYS A 26 -0.09 -5.42 7.55
CA CYS A 26 -0.88 -4.31 8.03
C CYS A 26 -2.04 -4.77 8.91
N ILE A 27 -2.74 -5.85 8.55
CA ILE A 27 -3.77 -6.47 9.40
C ILE A 27 -3.17 -6.87 10.74
N ASN A 28 -2.03 -7.57 10.76
CA ASN A 28 -1.40 -7.98 12.01
C ASN A 28 -0.89 -6.79 12.85
N LYS A 29 -0.32 -5.77 12.20
CA LYS A 29 0.18 -4.57 12.87
C LYS A 29 -0.94 -3.74 13.50
N HIS A 30 -2.10 -3.70 12.87
CA HIS A 30 -3.24 -2.86 13.25
C HIS A 30 -4.41 -3.67 13.82
N LYS A 31 -4.19 -4.92 14.23
CA LYS A 31 -5.22 -5.84 14.70
C LYS A 31 -6.04 -5.32 15.88
N ASP A 32 -5.45 -4.44 16.70
CA ASP A 32 -6.04 -3.82 17.89
C ASP A 32 -6.33 -2.32 17.69
N THR A 33 -6.35 -1.84 16.44
CA THR A 33 -6.54 -0.43 16.08
C THR A 33 -7.62 -0.25 15.00
N ASP A 34 -7.94 1.00 14.69
CA ASP A 34 -8.93 1.39 13.70
C ASP A 34 -8.64 0.80 12.30
N PHE A 35 -9.68 0.26 11.65
CA PHE A 35 -9.62 -0.40 10.35
C PHE A 35 -9.08 0.53 9.25
N GLU A 36 -9.39 1.81 9.34
CA GLU A 36 -8.94 2.88 8.44
C GLU A 36 -7.41 2.92 8.35
N CYS A 37 -6.72 2.62 9.44
CA CYS A 37 -5.25 2.62 9.47
C CYS A 37 -4.64 1.42 8.74
N ILE A 38 -5.38 0.30 8.59
CA ILE A 38 -4.96 -0.81 7.72
C ILE A 38 -4.84 -0.32 6.28
N VAL A 39 -5.80 0.48 5.80
CA VAL A 39 -5.80 1.03 4.44
C VAL A 39 -4.61 1.96 4.23
N HIS A 40 -4.35 2.89 5.14
CA HIS A 40 -3.17 3.75 5.06
C HIS A 40 -1.87 2.94 5.04
N CYS A 41 -1.75 1.95 5.92
CA CYS A 41 -0.60 1.06 5.97
C CYS A 41 -0.36 0.35 4.63
N LYS A 42 -1.39 -0.25 4.03
CA LYS A 42 -1.30 -0.92 2.71
C LYS A 42 -0.90 0.07 1.62
N PHE A 43 -1.61 1.20 1.53
CA PHE A 43 -1.37 2.21 0.50
C PHE A 43 0.03 2.81 0.55
N LYS A 44 0.62 2.91 1.75
CA LYS A 44 2.01 3.33 1.92
C LYS A 44 2.97 2.33 1.26
N HIS A 45 2.80 1.04 1.53
CA HIS A 45 3.64 0.00 0.92
C HIS A 45 3.47 -0.08 -0.60
N TYR A 46 2.31 0.31 -1.12
CA TYR A 46 2.03 0.41 -2.55
C TYR A 46 2.54 1.72 -3.19
N ASN A 47 3.06 2.66 -2.39
CA ASN A 47 3.44 4.01 -2.79
C ASN A 47 2.30 4.86 -3.38
N PHE A 48 1.07 4.64 -2.90
CA PHE A 48 -0.12 5.44 -3.24
C PHE A 48 -0.36 6.60 -2.27
N VAL A 49 0.34 6.62 -1.14
CA VAL A 49 0.36 7.68 -0.12
C VAL A 49 1.73 7.71 0.55
N ASP A 50 2.04 8.76 1.31
CA ASP A 50 3.23 8.77 2.18
C ASP A 50 2.92 8.43 3.65
N GLU A 51 3.97 8.37 4.46
CA GLU A 51 3.85 8.09 5.91
C GLU A 51 3.03 9.13 6.67
N LYS A 52 2.98 10.37 6.17
CA LYS A 52 2.32 11.52 6.79
C LYS A 52 0.93 11.78 6.19
N TYR A 53 0.32 10.77 5.57
CA TYR A 53 -1.01 10.82 4.98
C TYR A 53 -1.14 11.79 3.78
N ASN A 54 -0.04 12.21 3.16
CA ASN A 54 -0.10 13.10 2.00
C ASN A 54 -0.31 12.31 0.71
N ILE A 55 -1.12 12.87 -0.18
CA ILE A 55 -1.37 12.38 -1.53
C ILE A 55 -0.88 13.43 -2.52
N ARG A 56 0.32 13.23 -3.06
CA ARG A 56 0.94 14.12 -4.04
C ARG A 56 0.67 13.62 -5.45
N ASP A 57 0.90 14.47 -6.45
CA ASP A 57 0.78 14.09 -7.85
C ASP A 57 1.59 12.84 -8.23
N SER A 58 2.75 12.62 -7.61
CA SER A 58 3.53 11.39 -7.81
C SER A 58 2.79 10.14 -7.35
N HIS A 59 2.07 10.22 -6.23
CA HIS A 59 1.28 9.10 -5.71
C HIS A 59 0.05 8.84 -6.60
N ILE A 60 -0.58 9.90 -7.12
CA ILE A 60 -1.68 9.79 -8.09
C ILE A 60 -1.21 9.10 -9.37
N ARG A 61 -0.04 9.47 -9.89
CA ARG A 61 0.57 8.81 -11.04
C ARG A 61 0.90 7.34 -10.77
N ASN A 62 1.39 7.01 -9.56
CA ASN A 62 1.66 5.63 -9.18
C ASN A 62 0.37 4.79 -9.20
N LEU A 63 -0.71 5.31 -8.64
CA LEU A 63 -2.00 4.63 -8.65
C LEU A 63 -2.57 4.50 -10.07
N SER A 64 -2.54 5.57 -10.87
CA SER A 64 -2.93 5.54 -12.29
C SER A 64 -2.16 4.49 -13.10
N ASN A 65 -0.83 4.44 -12.92
CA ASN A 65 0.03 3.42 -13.54
C ASN A 65 -0.34 2.01 -13.08
N PHE A 66 -0.65 1.81 -11.80
CA PHE A 66 -1.13 0.52 -11.28
C PHE A 66 -2.45 0.11 -11.95
N LEU A 67 -3.45 1.01 -12.01
CA LEU A 67 -4.75 0.72 -12.62
C LEU A 67 -4.62 0.31 -14.08
N ILE A 68 -3.72 0.95 -14.82
CA ILE A 68 -3.42 0.60 -16.21
C ILE A 68 -2.67 -0.73 -16.30
N ARG A 69 -1.61 -0.91 -15.51
CA ARG A 69 -0.74 -2.11 -15.55
C ARG A 69 -1.52 -3.40 -15.25
N TYR A 70 -2.48 -3.32 -14.34
CA TYR A 70 -3.31 -4.46 -13.94
C TYR A 70 -4.64 -4.52 -14.71
N ASN A 71 -4.76 -3.79 -15.83
CA ASN A 71 -5.93 -3.78 -16.71
C ASN A 71 -7.26 -3.43 -16.00
N VAL A 72 -7.20 -2.64 -14.92
CA VAL A 72 -8.40 -2.09 -14.29
C VAL A 72 -9.04 -1.04 -15.20
N ILE A 73 -8.20 -0.29 -15.93
CA ILE A 73 -8.62 0.68 -16.95
C ILE A 73 -7.74 0.57 -18.20
N ALA A 74 -8.24 1.06 -19.33
CA ALA A 74 -7.45 1.18 -20.56
C ALA A 74 -6.47 2.36 -20.51
N VAL A 75 -5.33 2.24 -21.21
CA VAL A 75 -4.26 3.26 -21.25
C VAL A 75 -4.78 4.63 -21.72
N ASN A 76 -5.70 4.65 -22.69
CA ASN A 76 -6.29 5.89 -23.22
C ASN A 76 -7.19 6.63 -22.22
N LYS A 77 -7.52 6.01 -21.07
CA LYS A 77 -8.27 6.61 -19.96
C LYS A 77 -7.39 7.22 -18.86
N ARG A 78 -6.07 7.24 -19.05
CA ARG A 78 -5.11 7.79 -18.07
C ARG A 78 -5.49 9.19 -17.58
N THR A 79 -5.76 10.12 -18.49
CA THR A 79 -6.07 11.50 -18.11
C THR A 79 -7.38 11.60 -17.32
N ASP A 80 -8.39 10.83 -17.73
CA ASP A 80 -9.68 10.76 -17.04
C ASP A 80 -9.49 10.23 -15.60
N VAL A 81 -8.70 9.16 -15.42
CA VAL A 81 -8.49 8.58 -14.10
C VAL A 81 -7.65 9.48 -13.20
N GLU A 82 -6.62 10.13 -13.73
CA GLU A 82 -5.80 11.06 -12.93
C GLU A 82 -6.63 12.25 -12.46
N LYS A 83 -7.56 12.74 -13.30
CA LYS A 83 -8.51 13.78 -12.91
C LYS A 83 -9.48 13.30 -11.83
N HIS A 84 -10.02 12.09 -11.97
CA HIS A 84 -10.89 11.47 -10.96
C HIS A 84 -10.17 11.34 -9.61
N LEU A 85 -8.96 10.77 -9.61
CA LEU A 85 -8.14 10.60 -8.41
C LEU A 85 -7.82 11.93 -7.74
N LYS A 86 -7.49 12.98 -8.50
CA LYS A 86 -7.31 14.34 -7.95
C LYS A 86 -8.56 14.85 -7.27
N SER A 87 -9.74 14.68 -7.88
CA SER A 87 -11.01 15.05 -7.25
C SER A 87 -11.24 14.27 -5.94
N CYS A 88 -10.88 13.00 -5.89
CA CYS A 88 -10.97 12.20 -4.67
C CYS A 88 -10.07 12.72 -3.55
N VAL A 89 -8.85 13.18 -3.85
CA VAL A 89 -7.97 13.83 -2.86
C VAL A 89 -8.61 15.11 -2.32
N GLU A 90 -9.18 15.95 -3.19
CA GLU A 90 -9.86 17.16 -2.76
C GLU A 90 -11.06 16.85 -1.86
N GLN A 91 -11.86 15.83 -2.20
CA GLN A 91 -13.01 15.41 -1.41
C GLN A 91 -12.60 14.86 -0.05
N SER A 92 -11.54 14.05 0.02
CA SER A 92 -11.06 13.51 1.29
C SER A 92 -10.55 14.61 2.22
N LEU A 93 -9.83 15.59 1.67
CA LEU A 93 -9.32 16.72 2.44
C LEU A 93 -10.41 17.70 2.88
N LYS A 94 -11.49 17.85 2.10
CA LYS A 94 -12.65 18.67 2.51
C LYS A 94 -13.41 18.06 3.69
N LYS A 95 -13.52 16.73 3.74
CA LYS A 95 -14.19 16.01 4.84
C LYS A 95 -13.33 15.99 6.11
N ALA A 96 -12.01 15.88 5.96
CA ALA A 96 -11.10 15.76 7.09
C ALA A 96 -10.66 17.13 7.63
N LYS A 97 -10.77 17.34 8.95
CA LYS A 97 -10.20 18.53 9.61
C LYS A 97 -8.67 18.53 9.60
N LYS A 98 -8.05 17.34 9.57
CA LYS A 98 -6.60 17.10 9.56
C LYS A 98 -6.28 15.78 8.84
N PRO A 99 -5.11 15.65 8.18
CA PRO A 99 -4.69 14.38 7.58
C PRO A 99 -4.63 13.25 8.62
N SER A 100 -5.24 12.11 8.30
CA SER A 100 -5.41 10.95 9.19
C SER A 100 -5.68 9.66 8.40
N CYS A 101 -5.76 8.53 9.11
CA CYS A 101 -6.23 7.27 8.51
C CYS A 101 -7.62 7.41 7.86
N ASP A 102 -8.54 8.14 8.50
CA ASP A 102 -9.89 8.43 7.96
C ASP A 102 -9.85 9.24 6.65
N THR A 103 -8.90 10.17 6.53
CA THR A 103 -8.68 10.90 5.27
C THR A 103 -8.30 9.93 4.14
N ILE A 104 -7.38 9.00 4.42
CA ILE A 104 -6.93 8.02 3.43
C ILE A 104 -8.03 7.00 3.12
N PHE A 105 -8.81 6.61 4.12
CA PHE A 105 -9.95 5.72 3.93
C PHE A 105 -11.03 6.37 3.05
N THR A 106 -11.33 7.64 3.29
CA THR A 106 -12.24 8.42 2.43
C THR A 106 -11.74 8.52 1.00
N TYR A 107 -10.43 8.77 0.82
CA TYR A 107 -9.80 8.74 -0.51
C TYR A 107 -9.95 7.36 -1.17
N TYR A 108 -9.65 6.28 -0.44
CA TYR A 108 -9.80 4.90 -0.89
C TYR A 108 -11.22 4.58 -1.38
N MET A 109 -12.24 4.95 -0.61
CA MET A 109 -13.64 4.73 -0.99
C MET A 109 -14.05 5.51 -2.25
N CYS A 110 -13.42 6.66 -2.52
CA CYS A 110 -13.71 7.49 -3.69
C CYS A 110 -13.08 6.95 -4.99
N ILE A 111 -11.99 6.18 -4.90
CA ILE A 111 -11.25 5.69 -6.07
C ILE A 111 -12.18 4.94 -7.03
N THR A 112 -13.00 4.04 -6.49
CA THR A 112 -13.98 3.27 -7.26
C THR A 112 -15.26 4.08 -7.39
N ASP A 113 -15.72 4.29 -8.62
CA ASP A 113 -16.90 5.09 -8.94
C ASP A 113 -17.95 4.31 -9.76
N GLU A 114 -17.69 3.03 -10.02
CA GLU A 114 -18.50 2.14 -10.86
C GLU A 114 -18.77 2.65 -12.29
N LYS A 115 -17.94 3.60 -12.76
CA LYS A 115 -18.04 4.18 -14.10
C LYS A 115 -16.70 4.10 -14.83
N LEU A 116 -15.66 4.59 -14.19
CA LEU A 116 -14.30 4.59 -14.69
C LEU A 116 -13.46 3.50 -14.02
N VAL A 117 -13.67 3.30 -12.71
CA VAL A 117 -12.97 2.28 -11.92
C VAL A 117 -14.00 1.43 -11.20
N HIS A 118 -14.22 0.22 -11.71
CA HIS A 118 -15.11 -0.77 -11.11
C HIS A 118 -14.44 -1.49 -9.94
N PHE A 119 -15.17 -1.66 -8.84
CA PHE A 119 -14.65 -2.23 -7.61
C PHE A 119 -14.09 -3.64 -7.79
N ASP A 120 -14.81 -4.54 -8.48
CA ASP A 120 -14.37 -5.93 -8.67
C ASP A 120 -13.04 -6.05 -9.42
N ASN A 121 -12.81 -5.18 -10.41
CA ASN A 121 -11.55 -5.14 -11.16
C ASN A 121 -10.43 -4.57 -10.29
N TYR A 122 -10.73 -3.50 -9.56
CA TYR A 122 -9.80 -2.87 -8.64
C TYR A 122 -9.37 -3.80 -7.50
N ASP A 123 -10.31 -4.46 -6.82
CA ASP A 123 -10.03 -5.38 -5.71
C ASP A 123 -9.17 -6.56 -6.16
N ARG A 124 -9.51 -7.16 -7.32
CA ARG A 124 -8.70 -8.22 -7.93
C ARG A 124 -7.27 -7.75 -8.22
N ALA A 125 -7.12 -6.55 -8.78
CA ALA A 125 -5.81 -5.98 -9.07
C ALA A 125 -4.99 -5.71 -7.81
N ILE A 126 -5.63 -5.22 -6.73
CA ILE A 126 -4.95 -4.98 -5.44
C ILE A 126 -4.45 -6.30 -4.86
N LYS A 127 -5.26 -7.36 -4.86
CA LYS A 127 -4.86 -8.69 -4.38
C LYS A 127 -3.65 -9.23 -5.14
N LEU A 128 -3.63 -9.09 -6.47
CA LEU A 128 -2.49 -9.49 -7.29
C LEU A 128 -1.25 -8.66 -7.00
N TYR A 129 -1.39 -7.34 -6.84
CA TYR A 129 -0.26 -6.45 -6.59
C TYR A 129 0.34 -6.63 -5.19
N ASP A 130 -0.49 -6.85 -4.17
CA ASP A 130 -0.05 -7.16 -2.80
C ASP A 130 0.92 -8.35 -2.76
N GLN A 131 0.60 -9.40 -3.52
CA GLN A 131 1.43 -10.61 -3.63
C GLN A 131 2.81 -10.36 -4.26
N THR A 132 3.00 -9.24 -4.96
CA THR A 132 4.29 -8.87 -5.55
C THR A 132 5.22 -8.11 -4.60
N ILE A 133 4.72 -7.69 -3.43
CA ILE A 133 5.45 -6.87 -2.48
C ILE A 133 5.67 -7.66 -1.20
N TYR A 134 6.86 -7.49 -0.60
CA TYR A 134 7.19 -8.07 0.69
C TYR A 134 7.62 -6.97 1.66
N VAL A 135 7.04 -6.99 2.85
CA VAL A 135 7.44 -6.15 3.97
C VAL A 135 8.43 -6.93 4.83
N VAL A 136 9.66 -6.44 4.90
CA VAL A 136 10.69 -6.98 5.78
C VAL A 136 10.47 -6.37 7.17
N SER A 137 10.02 -7.19 8.11
CA SER A 137 9.93 -6.82 9.53
C SER A 137 11.11 -7.43 10.28
N ARG A 138 11.85 -6.61 11.04
CA ARG A 138 12.76 -7.13 12.07
C ARG A 138 11.93 -7.37 13.33
N ARG A 139 11.86 -8.61 13.79
CA ARG A 139 11.47 -8.89 15.18
C ARG A 139 12.59 -8.35 16.08
N ASN A 140 12.29 -7.30 16.85
CA ASN A 140 13.08 -6.96 18.03
C ASN A 140 12.63 -7.85 19.18
#